data_AF-K1RWT2-F1
#
_entry.id   AF-K1RWT2-F1
#
_cell.length_a   1.000
_cell.length_b   1.000
_cell.length_c   1.000
_cell.angle_alpha   90.00
_cell.angle_beta   90.00
_cell.angle_gamma   90.00
#
_symmetry.space_group_name_H-M   'P 1'
#
loop_
_entity.id
_entity.type
_entity.pdbx_description
1 polymer ?
#
loop_
_entity_poly.entity_id
_entity_poly.type
_entity_poly.pdbx_seq_one_letter_code
_entity_poly.pdbx_strand_id
1 'polypeptide(L)'
;MFDTPVGNFTLFQSLDFGNCYTLESNLFIARRPGPMNGLQMILQVEKFEQEENFLDGSGVRLVIHEPGTLPFPEEEGFTLSPGYETSIGMKMVALSRSKPPYGNCSEGESFYQTYGVHYTMSGFRFLSDIGGTLGLFLGASILSFVELVQLMIIRRQLQDVKQGSEETVEEFADIVLEMTTDGYPDTPGDYRQTVAIDASVRGCYNKQATMDKNPFTLDLAT
;
A
#
# COMPACT_ATOMS: atom_id res chain seq x y z
N MET A 1 -30.11 -14.72 4.68
CA MET A 1 -30.87 -15.27 3.55
C MET A 1 -32.02 -14.33 3.27
N PHE A 2 -31.77 -13.28 2.49
CA PHE A 2 -32.83 -12.47 1.91
C PHE A 2 -32.89 -12.87 0.44
N ASP A 3 -33.79 -13.78 0.12
CA ASP A 3 -34.27 -13.95 -1.26
C ASP A 3 -35.03 -12.67 -1.59
N THR A 4 -34.41 -11.78 -2.37
CA THR A 4 -35.20 -10.75 -3.05
C THR A 4 -36.02 -11.45 -4.13
N PRO A 5 -37.34 -11.24 -4.18
CA PRO A 5 -38.14 -11.75 -5.29
C PRO A 5 -37.58 -11.10 -6.54
N VAL A 6 -37.17 -11.93 -7.52
CA VAL A 6 -36.57 -11.57 -8.81
C VAL A 6 -36.88 -10.12 -9.17
N GLY A 7 -35.98 -9.21 -8.78
CA GLY A 7 -36.08 -7.82 -9.19
C GLY A 7 -36.09 -7.83 -10.70
N ASN A 8 -36.79 -6.90 -11.33
CA ASN A 8 -36.82 -6.83 -12.79
C ASN A 8 -35.43 -6.37 -13.26
N PHE A 9 -34.51 -7.32 -13.43
CA PHE A 9 -33.17 -7.06 -13.93
C PHE A 9 -33.28 -6.79 -15.42
N THR A 10 -32.73 -5.66 -15.86
CA THR A 10 -32.55 -5.40 -17.28
C THR A 10 -31.21 -5.99 -17.71
N LEU A 11 -31.25 -6.81 -18.76
CA LEU A 11 -30.06 -7.41 -19.36
C LEU A 11 -29.54 -6.47 -20.44
N PHE A 12 -28.24 -6.13 -20.36
CA PHE A 12 -27.50 -5.55 -21.48
C PHE A 12 -26.23 -6.36 -21.72
N GLN A 13 -25.78 -6.41 -22.97
CA GLN A 13 -24.60 -7.19 -23.34
C GLN A 13 -23.45 -6.25 -23.70
N SER A 14 -22.32 -6.39 -22.99
CA SER A 14 -21.05 -5.75 -23.33
C SER A 14 -20.20 -6.73 -24.14
N LEU A 15 -19.48 -6.21 -25.13
CA LEU A 15 -18.53 -7.00 -25.93
C LEU A 15 -17.31 -7.42 -25.10
N ASP A 16 -16.90 -6.59 -24.14
CA ASP A 16 -15.70 -6.81 -23.33
C ASP A 16 -16.01 -7.60 -22.04
N PHE A 17 -17.21 -7.42 -21.47
CA PHE A 17 -17.57 -8.00 -20.16
C PHE A 17 -18.71 -9.04 -20.20
N GLY A 18 -19.32 -9.28 -21.36
CA GLY A 18 -20.39 -10.25 -21.50
C GLY A 18 -21.74 -9.76 -20.96
N ASN A 19 -22.42 -10.60 -20.17
CA ASN A 19 -23.78 -10.31 -19.68
C ASN A 19 -23.73 -9.37 -18.47
N CYS A 20 -24.40 -8.23 -18.59
CA CYS A 20 -24.52 -7.26 -17.52
C CYS A 20 -25.98 -7.13 -17.08
N TYR A 21 -26.20 -7.10 -15.77
CA TYR A 21 -27.53 -7.02 -15.16
C TYR A 21 -27.65 -5.73 -14.37
N THR A 22 -28.60 -4.89 -14.74
CA THR A 22 -28.89 -3.65 -14.02
C THR A 22 -30.10 -3.87 -13.12
N LEU A 23 -29.93 -3.52 -11.84
CA LEU A 23 -30.98 -3.58 -10.82
C LEU A 23 -31.55 -2.18 -10.60
N GLU A 24 -32.79 -1.96 -11.05
CA GLU A 24 -33.50 -0.71 -10.82
C GLU A 24 -34.86 -0.98 -10.17
N SER A 25 -35.13 -0.35 -9.03
CA SER A 25 -36.44 -0.44 -8.39
C SER A 25 -36.73 0.78 -7.52
N ASN A 26 -37.97 1.26 -7.60
CA ASN A 26 -38.49 2.30 -6.71
C ASN A 26 -38.54 1.86 -5.23
N LEU A 27 -38.33 0.57 -4.94
CA LEU A 27 -38.26 0.04 -3.57
C LEU A 27 -36.87 0.21 -2.94
N PHE A 28 -35.81 0.40 -3.73
CA PHE A 28 -34.43 0.50 -3.23
C PHE A 28 -34.06 1.94 -2.89
N ILE A 29 -34.74 2.51 -1.89
CA ILE A 29 -34.46 3.86 -1.38
C ILE A 29 -33.85 3.76 0.03
N ALA A 30 -32.56 4.03 0.15
CA ALA A 30 -31.87 4.07 1.44
C ALA A 30 -32.24 5.33 2.23
N ARG A 31 -32.95 5.17 3.36
CA ARG A 31 -33.33 6.29 4.25
C ARG A 31 -32.32 6.56 5.37
N ARG A 32 -31.49 5.57 5.69
CA ARG A 32 -30.48 5.64 6.74
C ARG A 32 -29.16 5.10 6.20
N PRO A 33 -28.03 5.75 6.50
CA PRO A 33 -26.73 5.20 6.15
C PRO A 33 -26.45 3.92 6.96
N GLY A 34 -25.51 3.12 6.45
CA GLY A 34 -24.98 1.93 7.13
C GLY A 34 -25.22 0.63 6.33
N PRO A 35 -24.37 -0.39 6.55
CA PRO A 35 -24.37 -1.61 5.74
C PRO A 35 -25.68 -2.41 5.88
N MET A 36 -26.33 -2.38 7.04
CA MET A 36 -27.61 -3.07 7.28
C MET A 36 -28.81 -2.42 6.58
N ASN A 37 -28.69 -1.15 6.15
CA ASN A 37 -29.75 -0.42 5.45
C ASN A 37 -29.39 -0.18 3.97
N GLY A 38 -28.31 -0.81 3.50
CA GLY A 38 -27.84 -0.74 2.12
C GLY A 38 -28.28 -1.94 1.30
N LEU A 39 -27.72 -2.04 0.09
CA LEU A 39 -27.90 -3.19 -0.79
C LEU A 39 -26.92 -4.29 -0.38
N GLN A 40 -27.43 -5.48 -0.08
CA GLN A 40 -26.63 -6.67 0.20
C GLN A 40 -26.95 -7.75 -0.83
N MET A 41 -25.92 -8.26 -1.50
CA MET A 41 -26.05 -9.28 -2.54
C MET A 41 -24.95 -10.31 -2.40
N ILE A 42 -25.25 -11.56 -2.75
CA ILE A 42 -24.27 -12.62 -2.90
C ILE A 42 -24.21 -12.93 -4.39
N LEU A 43 -23.01 -12.81 -4.97
CA LEU A 43 -22.80 -13.00 -6.40
C LEU A 43 -22.00 -14.28 -6.62
N GLN A 44 -22.41 -15.07 -7.61
CA GLN A 44 -21.68 -16.25 -8.03
C GLN A 44 -20.90 -15.91 -9.30
N VAL A 45 -19.58 -16.01 -9.22
CA VAL A 45 -18.68 -15.76 -10.36
C VAL A 45 -18.28 -17.12 -10.93
N GLU A 46 -18.78 -17.43 -12.11
CA GLU A 46 -18.33 -18.59 -12.88
C GLU A 46 -17.10 -18.21 -13.69
N LYS A 47 -16.03 -18.99 -13.56
CA LYS A 47 -14.87 -18.88 -14.45
C LYS A 47 -15.14 -19.79 -15.65
N PHE A 48 -15.35 -19.20 -16.81
CA PHE A 48 -15.30 -19.97 -18.05
C PHE A 48 -13.82 -20.20 -18.39
N GLU A 49 -13.39 -21.46 -18.41
CA GLU A 49 -12.09 -21.92 -18.94
C GLU A 49 -12.06 -21.79 -20.47
N GLN A 50 -12.52 -20.67 -21.03
CA GLN A 50 -12.51 -20.44 -22.47
C GLN A 50 -11.25 -19.66 -22.84
N GLU A 51 -10.28 -20.42 -23.35
CA GLU A 51 -9.02 -20.03 -24.02
C GLU A 51 -8.30 -18.81 -23.45
N GLU A 52 -7.12 -19.08 -22.86
CA GLU A 52 -6.20 -18.23 -22.09
C GLU A 52 -5.70 -16.91 -22.74
N ASN A 53 -6.38 -16.37 -23.75
CA ASN A 53 -5.85 -15.31 -24.61
C ASN A 53 -6.57 -13.96 -24.55
N PHE A 54 -7.71 -13.79 -23.85
CA PHE A 54 -8.44 -12.51 -23.88
C PHE A 54 -8.93 -11.93 -22.53
N LEU A 55 -9.19 -12.72 -21.49
CA LEU A 55 -9.74 -12.21 -20.23
C LEU A 55 -8.73 -12.33 -19.08
N ASP A 56 -8.00 -11.24 -18.82
CA ASP A 56 -6.90 -11.22 -17.83
C ASP A 56 -7.40 -11.02 -16.37
N GLY A 57 -8.57 -11.56 -16.03
CA GLY A 57 -9.12 -11.41 -14.67
C GLY A 57 -10.41 -12.17 -14.41
N SER A 58 -10.54 -12.71 -13.18
CA SER A 58 -11.78 -13.31 -12.68
C SER A 58 -12.40 -12.44 -11.60
N GLY A 59 -13.64 -11.99 -11.78
CA GLY A 59 -14.35 -11.15 -10.82
C GLY A 59 -15.65 -10.59 -11.39
N VAL A 60 -16.24 -9.63 -10.67
CA VAL A 60 -17.44 -8.90 -11.11
C VAL A 60 -17.07 -7.45 -11.41
N ARG A 61 -17.50 -6.94 -12.57
CA ARG A 61 -17.43 -5.52 -12.88
C ARG A 61 -18.70 -4.85 -12.36
N LEU A 62 -18.58 -3.98 -11.35
CA LEU A 62 -19.71 -3.25 -10.76
C LEU A 62 -19.70 -1.80 -11.23
N VAL A 63 -20.85 -1.32 -11.71
CA VAL A 63 -21.07 0.08 -12.11
C VAL A 63 -22.24 0.62 -11.28
N ILE A 64 -22.08 1.84 -10.74
CA ILE A 64 -23.16 2.54 -10.04
C ILE A 64 -23.46 3.83 -10.80
N HIS A 65 -24.65 3.91 -11.39
CA HIS A 65 -25.07 5.03 -12.22
C HIS A 65 -26.49 5.52 -11.84
N GLU A 66 -26.88 6.67 -12.37
CA GLU A 66 -28.20 7.28 -12.14
C GLU A 66 -29.31 6.51 -12.89
N PRO A 67 -30.55 6.45 -12.36
CA PRO A 67 -31.68 5.86 -13.07
C PRO A 67 -31.90 6.48 -14.45
N GLY A 68 -32.21 5.66 -15.46
CA GLY A 68 -32.46 6.13 -16.83
C GLY A 68 -31.22 6.59 -17.62
N THR A 69 -30.02 6.29 -17.12
CA THR A 69 -28.75 6.54 -17.83
C THR A 69 -28.10 5.24 -18.31
N LEU A 70 -27.23 5.34 -19.32
CA LEU A 70 -26.48 4.18 -19.80
C LEU A 70 -25.26 3.89 -18.91
N PRO A 71 -25.05 2.63 -18.49
CA PRO A 71 -23.82 2.23 -17.80
C PRO A 71 -22.66 2.06 -18.79
N PHE A 72 -21.48 2.59 -18.44
CA PHE A 72 -20.24 2.42 -19.19
C PHE A 72 -19.22 1.62 -18.35
N PRO A 73 -19.23 0.27 -18.43
CA PRO A 73 -18.39 -0.57 -17.57
C PRO A 73 -16.89 -0.41 -17.83
N GLU A 74 -16.47 -0.05 -19.04
CA GLU A 74 -15.06 0.26 -19.33
C GLU A 74 -14.57 1.48 -18.52
N GLU A 75 -15.38 2.54 -18.44
CA GLU A 75 -14.98 3.84 -17.88
C GLU A 75 -15.35 4.06 -16.41
N GLU A 76 -16.52 3.59 -15.99
CA GLU A 76 -17.09 3.86 -14.65
C GLU A 76 -17.09 2.64 -13.74
N GLY A 77 -16.80 1.47 -14.29
CA GLY A 77 -16.80 0.22 -13.54
C GLY A 77 -15.58 0.08 -12.63
N PHE A 78 -15.76 -0.62 -11.52
CA PHE A 78 -14.68 -1.12 -10.68
C PHE A 78 -14.80 -2.63 -10.48
N THR A 79 -13.67 -3.29 -10.28
CA THR A 79 -13.59 -4.75 -10.25
C THR A 79 -13.65 -5.27 -8.82
N LEU A 80 -14.59 -6.19 -8.57
CA LEU A 80 -14.73 -6.93 -7.32
C LEU A 80 -14.11 -8.31 -7.48
N SER A 81 -13.16 -8.63 -6.62
CA SER A 81 -12.52 -9.94 -6.60
C SER A 81 -13.43 -10.98 -5.94
N PRO A 82 -13.49 -12.21 -6.48
CA PRO A 82 -14.23 -13.29 -5.84
C PRO A 82 -13.50 -13.76 -4.56
N GLY A 83 -14.24 -14.39 -3.65
CA GLY A 83 -13.68 -15.02 -2.44
C GLY A 83 -13.60 -14.12 -1.20
N TYR A 84 -13.92 -12.84 -1.29
CA TYR A 84 -13.96 -11.91 -0.16
C TYR A 84 -15.27 -11.11 -0.16
N GLU A 85 -15.73 -10.73 1.04
CA GLU A 85 -16.83 -9.77 1.18
C GLU A 85 -16.30 -8.36 0.91
N THR A 86 -16.95 -7.63 -0.02
CA THR A 86 -16.61 -6.24 -0.32
C THR A 86 -17.72 -5.31 0.14
N SER A 87 -17.42 -4.41 1.08
CA SER A 87 -18.32 -3.36 1.55
C SER A 87 -18.02 -2.03 0.86
N ILE A 88 -19.01 -1.46 0.16
CA ILE A 88 -18.85 -0.23 -0.63
C ILE A 88 -19.65 0.89 0.04
N GLY A 89 -18.93 1.88 0.59
CA GLY A 89 -19.51 3.12 1.07
C GLY A 89 -19.59 4.14 -0.06
N MET A 90 -20.76 4.76 -0.25
CA MET A 90 -20.95 5.74 -1.31
C MET A 90 -21.51 7.06 -0.78
N LYS A 91 -21.13 8.15 -1.44
CA LYS A 91 -21.61 9.51 -1.17
C LYS A 91 -22.05 10.13 -2.50
N MET A 92 -23.32 10.51 -2.57
CA MET A 92 -23.85 11.19 -3.75
C MET A 92 -23.33 12.63 -3.81
N VAL A 93 -22.81 13.01 -4.97
CA VAL A 93 -22.39 14.38 -5.28
C VAL A 93 -23.04 14.77 -6.60
N ALA A 94 -23.99 15.70 -6.56
CA ALA A 94 -24.65 16.23 -7.75
C ALA A 94 -23.97 17.54 -8.18
N LEU A 95 -23.51 17.58 -9.44
CA LEU A 95 -22.91 18.78 -10.03
C LEU A 95 -23.83 19.31 -11.13
N SER A 96 -24.42 20.48 -10.89
CA SER A 96 -25.15 21.22 -11.93
C SER A 96 -24.29 22.38 -12.42
N ARG A 97 -24.17 22.51 -13.75
CA ARG A 97 -23.42 23.59 -14.41
C ARG A 97 -24.39 24.53 -15.10
N SER A 98 -24.12 25.83 -15.01
CA SER A 98 -24.93 26.85 -15.67
C SER A 98 -24.87 26.73 -17.19
N LYS A 99 -26.02 26.95 -17.83
CA LYS A 99 -26.17 27.09 -19.29
C LYS A 99 -25.52 28.38 -19.81
N PRO A 100 -25.37 28.53 -21.15
CA PRO A 100 -24.93 29.79 -21.73
C PRO A 100 -25.81 30.96 -21.26
N PRO A 101 -25.22 32.14 -20.96
CA PRO A 101 -23.85 32.58 -21.25
C PRO A 101 -22.79 32.22 -20.17
N TYR A 102 -23.20 31.68 -19.02
CA TYR A 102 -22.31 31.46 -17.87
C TYR A 102 -21.49 30.17 -17.95
N GLY A 103 -21.88 29.24 -18.83
CA GLY A 103 -21.15 28.01 -19.11
C GLY A 103 -21.53 27.44 -20.47
N ASN A 104 -20.67 26.60 -21.05
CA ASN A 104 -20.93 25.94 -22.33
C ASN A 104 -21.49 24.52 -22.11
N CYS A 105 -22.45 24.38 -21.20
CA CYS A 105 -23.07 23.10 -20.87
C CYS A 105 -24.27 22.85 -21.81
N SER A 106 -24.31 21.68 -22.45
CA SER A 106 -25.49 21.19 -23.16
C SER A 106 -26.21 20.15 -22.31
N GLU A 107 -27.54 20.08 -22.39
CA GLU A 107 -28.35 19.07 -21.68
C GLU A 107 -28.45 17.75 -22.45
N GLY A 108 -27.72 17.61 -23.55
CA GLY A 108 -27.75 16.40 -24.37
C GLY A 108 -29.10 16.13 -25.03
N GLU A 109 -29.95 17.15 -25.24
CA GLU A 109 -31.29 16.98 -25.83
C GLU A 109 -31.26 16.22 -27.16
N SER A 110 -30.27 16.48 -28.02
CA SER A 110 -30.08 15.78 -29.29
C SER A 110 -29.79 14.28 -29.12
N PHE A 111 -29.04 13.93 -28.07
CA PHE A 111 -28.74 12.56 -27.71
C PHE A 111 -29.99 11.87 -27.16
N TYR A 112 -30.72 12.54 -26.26
CA TYR A 112 -31.98 12.01 -25.72
C TYR A 112 -33.02 11.76 -26.83
N GLN A 113 -33.15 12.68 -27.80
CA GLN A 113 -34.07 12.49 -28.94
C GLN A 113 -33.70 11.30 -29.83
N THR A 114 -32.42 10.93 -29.89
CA THR A 114 -31.93 9.84 -30.75
C THR A 114 -32.01 8.49 -30.03
N TYR A 115 -31.62 8.43 -28.76
CA TYR A 115 -31.42 7.18 -28.02
C TYR A 115 -32.43 6.96 -26.88
N GLY A 116 -33.22 7.96 -26.52
CA GLY A 116 -34.22 7.86 -25.46
C GLY A 116 -33.65 7.74 -24.05
N VAL A 117 -32.35 8.01 -23.87
CA VAL A 117 -31.61 7.84 -22.61
C VAL A 117 -30.66 9.02 -22.39
N HIS A 118 -30.37 9.33 -21.13
CA HIS A 118 -29.41 10.38 -20.78
C HIS A 118 -27.99 9.80 -20.67
N TYR A 119 -27.00 10.58 -21.08
CA TYR A 119 -25.58 10.28 -20.79
C TYR A 119 -25.07 11.24 -19.71
N THR A 120 -24.30 10.72 -18.77
CA THR A 120 -23.76 11.48 -17.63
C THR A 120 -22.38 12.07 -17.92
N MET A 121 -21.85 11.86 -19.12
CA MET A 121 -20.44 12.13 -19.39
C MET A 121 -20.15 13.62 -19.62
N SER A 122 -19.27 14.17 -18.79
CA SER A 122 -18.80 15.56 -18.88
C SER A 122 -17.37 15.58 -19.42
N GLY A 123 -17.12 16.36 -20.48
CA GLY A 123 -15.79 16.45 -21.10
C GLY A 123 -14.65 16.89 -20.17
N PHE A 124 -14.94 17.43 -18.99
CA PHE A 124 -13.93 17.75 -17.97
C PHE A 124 -13.38 16.52 -17.22
N ARG A 125 -14.03 15.35 -17.32
CA ARG A 125 -13.57 14.12 -16.64
C ARG A 125 -12.17 13.71 -17.10
N PHE A 126 -11.88 13.81 -18.40
CA PHE A 126 -10.56 13.51 -18.95
C PHE A 126 -9.42 14.30 -18.28
N LEU A 127 -9.62 15.60 -18.06
CA LEU A 127 -8.62 16.44 -17.41
C LEU A 127 -8.43 16.05 -15.94
N SER A 128 -9.51 15.66 -15.27
CA SER A 128 -9.45 15.17 -13.89
C SER A 128 -8.69 13.85 -13.79
N ASP A 129 -8.93 12.92 -14.72
CA ASP A 129 -8.29 11.60 -14.71
C ASP A 129 -6.79 11.71 -15.02
N ILE A 130 -6.41 12.58 -15.96
CA ILE A 130 -4.99 12.89 -16.23
C ILE A 130 -4.34 13.54 -15.00
N GLY A 131 -5.01 14.51 -14.37
CA GLY A 131 -4.47 15.17 -13.18
C GLY A 131 -4.27 14.21 -12.00
N GLY A 132 -5.24 13.31 -11.77
CA GLY A 132 -5.18 12.33 -10.70
C GLY A 132 -4.08 11.28 -10.92
N THR A 133 -3.99 10.72 -12.12
CA THR A 133 -2.96 9.72 -12.46
C THR A 133 -1.56 10.32 -12.37
N LEU A 134 -1.33 11.49 -12.98
CA LEU A 134 -0.04 12.19 -12.91
C LEU A 134 0.33 12.55 -11.46
N GLY A 135 -0.65 13.01 -10.66
CA GLY A 135 -0.45 13.29 -9.25
C GLY A 135 -0.01 12.07 -8.44
N LEU A 136 -0.63 10.91 -8.68
CA LEU A 136 -0.27 9.65 -8.03
C LEU A 136 1.16 9.21 -8.38
N PHE A 137 1.51 9.24 -9.68
CA PHE A 137 2.85 8.82 -10.13
C PHE A 137 3.96 9.75 -9.60
N LEU A 138 3.72 11.07 -9.58
CA LEU A 138 4.66 12.02 -9.00
C LEU A 138 4.78 11.82 -7.47
N GLY A 139 3.67 11.60 -6.78
CA GLY A 139 3.65 11.31 -5.34
C GLY A 139 4.43 10.04 -4.99
N ALA A 140 4.18 8.94 -5.69
CA ALA A 140 4.88 7.66 -5.50
C ALA A 140 6.38 7.79 -5.76
N SER A 141 6.77 8.56 -6.78
CA SER A 141 8.18 8.81 -7.11
C SER A 141 8.90 9.63 -6.03
N ILE A 142 8.25 10.66 -5.49
CA ILE A 142 8.82 11.51 -4.43
C ILE A 142 8.97 10.72 -3.12
N LEU A 143 7.97 9.93 -2.73
CA LEU A 143 8.06 9.08 -1.54
C LEU A 143 9.20 8.06 -1.66
N SER A 144 9.31 7.41 -2.82
CA SER A 144 10.41 6.48 -3.11
C SER A 144 11.78 7.17 -3.01
N PHE A 145 11.90 8.41 -3.50
CA PHE A 145 13.14 9.17 -3.40
C PHE A 145 13.48 9.55 -1.95
N VAL A 146 12.50 9.99 -1.16
CA VAL A 146 12.68 10.30 0.27
C VAL A 146 13.13 9.06 1.04
N GLU A 147 12.53 7.91 0.80
CA GLU A 147 12.94 6.63 1.40
C GLU A 147 14.38 6.26 1.03
N LEU A 148 14.78 6.43 -0.24
CA LEU A 148 16.17 6.19 -0.67
C LEU A 148 17.17 7.13 0.01
N VAL A 149 16.83 8.41 0.16
CA VAL A 149 17.69 9.39 0.86
C VAL A 149 17.80 9.03 2.34
N GLN A 150 16.69 8.70 3.01
CA GLN A 150 16.71 8.25 4.40
C GLN A 150 17.55 6.99 4.57
N LEU A 151 17.42 6.02 3.65
CA LEU A 151 18.19 4.78 3.66
C LEU A 151 19.70 5.04 3.41
N MET A 152 20.05 6.00 2.56
CA MET A 152 21.44 6.42 2.38
C MET A 152 22.03 7.09 3.63
N ILE A 153 21.27 7.95 4.30
CA ILE A 153 21.72 8.61 5.55
C ILE A 153 21.96 7.57 6.65
N ILE A 154 21.03 6.64 6.86
CA ILE A 154 21.16 5.58 7.86
C ILE A 154 22.38 4.69 7.56
N ARG A 155 22.61 4.33 6.29
CA ARG A 155 23.77 3.53 5.91
C ARG A 155 25.10 4.25 6.17
N ARG A 156 25.18 5.56 5.90
CA ARG A 156 26.38 6.35 6.19
C ARG A 156 26.69 6.38 7.69
N GLN A 157 25.68 6.63 8.51
CA GLN A 157 25.83 6.62 9.98
C GLN A 157 26.30 5.25 10.49
N LEU A 158 25.77 4.15 9.95
CA LEU A 158 26.23 2.81 10.31
C LEU A 158 27.67 2.53 9.85
N GLN A 159 28.10 3.08 8.71
CA GLN A 159 29.48 2.98 8.26
C GLN A 159 30.42 3.78 9.19
N ASP A 160 30.03 4.99 9.58
CA ASP A 160 30.82 5.82 10.51
C ASP A 160 30.96 5.14 11.89
N VAL A 161 29.88 4.53 12.40
CA VAL A 161 29.90 3.77 13.66
C VAL A 161 30.78 2.52 13.55
N LYS A 162 30.70 1.78 12.43
CA LYS A 162 31.56 0.61 12.21
C LYS A 162 33.03 1.00 12.15
N GLN A 163 33.37 2.01 11.35
CA GLN A 163 34.74 2.50 11.21
C GLN A 163 35.30 2.96 12.56
N GLY A 164 34.53 3.75 13.33
CA GLY A 164 34.95 4.19 14.66
C GLY A 164 35.11 3.05 15.67
N SER A 165 34.28 2.01 15.59
CA SER A 165 34.45 0.81 16.43
C SER A 165 35.68 -0.02 16.04
N GLU A 166 36.04 -0.06 14.76
CA GLU A 166 37.18 -0.83 14.27
C GLU A 166 38.50 -0.14 14.64
N GLU A 167 38.59 1.18 14.47
CA GLU A 167 39.74 1.98 14.90
C GLU A 167 39.97 1.92 16.43
N THR A 168 38.91 1.99 17.22
CA THR A 168 39.03 1.87 18.70
C THR A 168 39.46 0.48 19.16
N VAL A 169 39.06 -0.58 18.45
CA VAL A 169 39.50 -1.95 18.75
C VAL A 169 40.95 -2.17 18.35
N GLU A 170 41.38 -1.65 17.20
CA GLU A 170 42.79 -1.70 16.77
C GLU A 170 43.70 -0.94 17.74
N GLU A 171 43.32 0.28 18.15
CA GLU A 171 44.07 1.07 19.13
C GLU A 171 44.22 0.32 20.46
N PHE A 172 43.15 -0.30 20.95
CA PHE A 172 43.20 -1.11 22.16
C PHE A 172 44.11 -2.34 22.01
N ALA A 173 44.06 -3.01 20.86
CA ALA A 173 44.88 -4.18 20.58
C ALA A 173 46.39 -3.84 20.64
N ASP A 174 46.78 -2.70 20.07
CA ASP A 174 48.16 -2.22 20.11
C ASP A 174 48.64 -1.93 21.54
N ILE A 175 47.81 -1.25 22.36
CA ILE A 175 48.14 -0.95 23.76
C ILE A 175 48.36 -2.23 24.57
N VAL A 176 47.51 -3.25 24.39
CA VAL A 176 47.65 -4.53 25.09
C VAL A 176 48.94 -5.25 24.69
N LEU A 177 49.26 -5.25 23.39
CA LEU A 177 50.48 -5.84 22.87
C LEU A 177 51.73 -5.17 23.47
N GLU A 178 51.74 -3.84 23.56
CA GLU A 178 52.83 -3.09 24.19
C GLU A 178 53.01 -3.47 25.66
N MET A 179 51.94 -3.49 26.46
CA MET A 179 51.99 -3.89 27.86
C MET A 179 52.52 -5.32 28.07
N THR A 180 52.15 -6.27 27.20
CA THR A 180 52.71 -7.63 27.27
C THR A 180 54.18 -7.69 26.87
N THR A 181 54.62 -6.82 25.96
CA THR A 181 56.01 -6.76 25.52
C THR A 181 56.93 -6.29 26.64
N ASP A 182 56.48 -5.31 27.42
CA ASP A 182 57.17 -4.81 28.61
C ASP A 182 57.12 -5.79 29.79
N GLY A 183 55.98 -6.47 29.97
CA GLY A 183 55.78 -7.42 31.06
C GLY A 183 56.51 -8.77 30.89
N TYR A 184 56.85 -9.16 29.66
CA TYR A 184 57.47 -10.46 29.36
C TYR A 184 58.51 -10.36 28.20
N PRO A 185 59.69 -9.77 28.46
CA PRO A 185 60.65 -9.42 27.41
C PRO A 185 61.24 -10.63 26.65
N ASP A 186 61.29 -11.80 27.28
CA ASP A 186 61.89 -13.03 26.71
C ASP A 186 60.93 -13.87 25.83
N THR A 187 59.72 -13.36 25.53
CA THR A 187 58.76 -14.10 24.69
C THR A 187 59.13 -14.08 23.20
N PRO A 188 59.23 -15.24 22.53
CA PRO A 188 59.43 -15.31 21.08
C PRO A 188 58.25 -14.69 20.31
N GLY A 189 58.54 -14.01 19.20
CA GLY A 189 57.57 -13.21 18.43
C GLY A 189 56.28 -13.94 18.05
N ASP A 190 56.35 -15.23 17.67
CA ASP A 190 55.19 -16.04 17.28
C ASP A 190 54.17 -16.28 18.40
N TYR A 191 54.59 -16.19 19.67
CA TYR A 191 53.71 -16.49 20.81
C TYR A 191 53.14 -15.24 21.49
N ARG A 192 53.58 -14.03 21.09
CA ARG A 192 53.23 -12.77 21.77
C ARG A 192 51.73 -12.47 21.75
N GLN A 193 51.07 -12.63 20.60
CA GLN A 193 49.62 -12.42 20.49
C GLN A 193 48.81 -13.37 21.38
N THR A 194 49.22 -14.63 21.46
CA THR A 194 48.52 -15.64 22.26
C THR A 194 48.61 -15.32 23.76
N VAL A 195 49.77 -14.86 24.21
CA VAL A 195 50.00 -14.42 25.61
C VAL A 195 49.19 -13.16 25.93
N ALA A 196 49.15 -12.19 25.00
CA ALA A 196 48.35 -10.98 25.13
C ALA A 196 46.85 -11.25 25.29
N ILE A 197 46.31 -12.17 24.49
CA ILE A 197 44.89 -12.58 24.57
C ILE A 197 44.61 -13.31 25.90
N ASP A 198 45.43 -14.29 26.31
CA ASP A 198 45.23 -15.02 27.57
C ASP A 198 45.28 -14.10 28.80
N ALA A 199 46.26 -13.19 28.84
CA ALA A 199 46.39 -12.21 29.91
C ALA A 199 45.18 -11.27 29.98
N SER A 200 44.71 -10.80 28.84
CA SER A 200 43.52 -9.93 28.75
C SER A 200 42.25 -10.65 29.20
N VAL A 201 42.04 -11.90 28.75
CA VAL A 201 40.88 -12.71 29.13
C VAL A 201 40.88 -13.02 30.63
N ARG A 202 42.04 -13.34 31.23
CA ARG A 202 42.16 -13.49 32.69
C ARG A 202 41.88 -12.20 33.43
N GLY A 203 42.34 -11.06 32.90
CA GLY A 203 42.03 -9.73 33.44
C GLY A 203 40.52 -9.49 33.50
N CYS A 204 39.80 -9.77 32.41
CA CYS A 204 38.35 -9.67 32.34
C CYS A 204 37.65 -10.61 33.34
N TYR A 205 38.04 -11.88 33.41
CA TYR A 205 37.47 -12.84 34.37
C TYR A 205 37.64 -12.39 35.83
N ASN A 206 38.82 -11.86 36.18
CA ASN A 206 39.08 -11.37 37.53
C ASN A 206 38.25 -10.13 37.87
N LYS A 207 38.08 -9.21 36.90
CA LYS A 207 37.29 -7.99 37.05
C LYS A 207 35.79 -8.29 37.14
N GLN A 208 35.31 -9.26 36.36
CA GLN A 208 33.91 -9.72 36.42
C GLN A 208 33.61 -10.43 37.75
N ALA A 209 34.52 -11.27 38.23
CA ALA A 209 34.40 -11.92 39.54
C ALA A 209 34.46 -10.94 40.73
N THR A 210 34.96 -9.71 40.53
CA THR A 210 34.90 -8.63 41.53
C THR A 210 33.61 -7.81 41.43
N MET A 211 33.06 -7.62 40.23
CA MET A 211 31.76 -6.95 40.02
C MET A 211 30.58 -7.79 40.52
N ASP A 212 30.58 -9.11 40.30
CA ASP A 212 29.52 -10.02 40.78
C ASP A 212 29.41 -10.07 42.32
N LYS A 213 30.43 -9.57 43.04
CA LYS A 213 30.45 -9.48 44.50
C LYS A 213 29.98 -8.13 45.04
N ASN A 214 29.63 -7.16 44.17
CA ASN A 214 29.31 -5.80 44.58
C ASN A 214 27.96 -5.33 43.99
N PRO A 215 26.86 -5.35 44.76
CA PRO A 215 25.48 -5.22 44.26
C PRO A 215 25.10 -3.83 43.72
N PHE A 216 25.99 -2.83 43.76
CA PHE A 216 25.71 -1.45 43.35
C PHE A 216 26.07 -1.11 41.89
N THR A 217 26.60 -2.08 41.12
CA THR A 217 27.13 -1.81 39.77
C THR A 217 26.20 -2.23 38.63
N LEU A 218 25.09 -2.92 38.91
CA LEU A 218 24.15 -3.41 37.89
C LEU A 218 23.22 -2.32 37.32
N ASP A 219 22.93 -1.26 38.08
CA ASP A 219 21.99 -0.19 37.68
C ASP A 219 22.61 0.91 36.80
N LEU A 220 23.93 0.89 36.54
CA LEU A 220 24.61 1.91 35.74
C LEU A 220 24.91 1.46 34.30
N ALA A 221 24.48 0.26 33.92
CA ALA A 221 24.77 -0.37 32.62
C ALA A 221 23.51 -0.64 31.76
N THR A 222 22.37 -0.01 32.08
CA THR A 222 21.17 0.08 31.22
C THR A 222 20.94 1.53 30.84
#